data_AF-A0A419GED3-F1
#
_entry.id   AF-A0A419GED3-F1
#
_cell.length_a   1.000
_cell.length_b   1.000
_cell.length_c   1.000
_cell.angle_alpha   90.00
_cell.angle_beta   90.00
_cell.angle_gamma   90.00
#
_symmetry.space_group_name_H-M   'P 1'
#
loop_
_entity.id
_entity.type
_entity.pdbx_description
1 polymer ?
#
loop_
_entity_poly.entity_id
_entity_poly.type
_entity_poly.pdbx_seq_one_letter_code
_entity_poly.pdbx_strand_id
1 'polypeptide(L)'
;SLTAQITFEQVYEGVDGDSASSTELYALLSSLSGLPLRQDLAVTGSVNQHGEIQPIGGAIEKIEGFFAVCKARGLNGKQGVVIPAQNIENLMLKNEVVEAVKEGLFHIYTVRNIEEGIELLTGLPAGEKKEDGAYPEGSVFYLVDKKLGAYNEIMGAAGNGREAGQSKQSESCSC
;
A
#
# COMPACT_ATOMS: atom_id res chain seq x y z
N SER A 1 14.36 -2.43 -15.81
CA SER A 1 14.30 -2.57 -14.34
C SER A 1 13.36 -1.49 -13.83
N LEU A 2 12.45 -1.83 -12.92
CA LEU A 2 11.57 -0.86 -12.27
C LEU A 2 12.27 -0.31 -11.01
N THR A 3 12.16 0.99 -10.78
CA THR A 3 12.64 1.62 -9.54
C THR A 3 11.44 2.19 -8.80
N ALA A 4 11.30 1.82 -7.53
CA ALA A 4 10.35 2.42 -6.60
C ALA A 4 11.12 3.07 -5.46
N GLN A 5 10.61 4.19 -4.96
CA GLN A 5 11.16 4.91 -3.82
C GLN A 5 10.06 5.10 -2.79
N ILE A 6 10.35 4.69 -1.55
CA ILE A 6 9.46 4.87 -0.40
C ILE A 6 10.22 5.69 0.62
N THR A 7 9.52 6.60 1.28
CA THR A 7 10.09 7.46 2.30
C THR A 7 9.11 7.61 3.44
N PHE A 8 9.59 7.40 4.66
CA PHE A 8 8.88 7.83 5.85
C PHE A 8 9.20 9.30 6.08
N GLU A 9 8.21 10.15 5.84
CA GLU A 9 8.38 11.58 6.00
C GLU A 9 8.66 11.95 7.46
N GLN A 10 9.53 12.94 7.64
CA GLN A 10 9.88 13.51 8.95
C GLN A 10 10.46 12.52 9.97
N VAL A 11 11.07 11.42 9.51
CA VAL A 11 11.78 10.47 10.35
C VAL A 11 13.27 10.82 10.40
N TYR A 12 13.76 11.16 11.60
CA TYR A 12 15.16 11.55 11.84
C TYR A 12 15.98 10.48 12.58
N GLU A 13 15.32 9.43 13.04
CA GLU A 13 15.93 8.27 13.70
C GLU A 13 15.72 7.02 12.83
N GLY A 14 16.34 5.90 13.21
CA GLY A 14 16.12 4.64 12.51
C GLY A 14 14.69 4.14 12.65
N VAL A 15 14.14 3.55 11.59
CA VAL A 15 12.92 2.73 11.65
C VAL A 15 13.35 1.26 11.75
N ASP A 16 12.74 0.52 12.66
CA ASP A 16 12.98 -0.91 12.84
C ASP A 16 11.67 -1.69 12.88
N GLY A 17 11.75 -2.99 12.56
CA GLY A 17 10.63 -3.92 12.47
C GLY A 17 9.93 -3.94 11.12
N ASP A 18 8.97 -4.86 10.99
CA ASP A 18 8.25 -5.19 9.75
C ASP A 18 6.81 -4.66 9.72
N SER A 19 6.36 -4.04 10.82
CA SER A 19 4.96 -3.66 11.04
C SER A 19 4.39 -2.56 10.13
N ALA A 20 5.23 -1.99 9.26
CA ALA A 20 4.86 -0.99 8.24
C ALA A 20 4.84 -1.55 6.81
N SER A 21 5.28 -2.80 6.60
CA SER A 21 5.45 -3.38 5.26
C SER A 21 4.14 -3.47 4.46
N SER A 22 3.00 -3.71 5.11
CA SER A 22 1.69 -3.63 4.44
C SER A 22 1.36 -2.20 3.97
N THR A 23 1.62 -1.21 4.82
CA THR A 23 1.42 0.22 4.51
C THR A 23 2.28 0.67 3.33
N GLU A 24 3.54 0.25 3.30
CA GLU A 24 4.47 0.50 2.18
C GLU A 24 3.93 -0.10 0.88
N LEU A 25 3.45 -1.34 0.93
CA LEU A 25 2.87 -2.01 -0.23
C LEU A 25 1.59 -1.30 -0.72
N TYR A 26 0.71 -0.85 0.18
CA TYR A 26 -0.46 -0.06 -0.21
C TYR A 26 -0.08 1.26 -0.90
N ALA A 27 0.95 1.94 -0.41
CA ALA A 27 1.45 3.17 -1.03
C ALA A 27 2.00 2.91 -2.45
N LEU A 28 2.72 1.80 -2.65
CA LEU A 28 3.18 1.39 -3.98
C LEU A 28 2.02 1.05 -4.91
N LEU A 29 1.03 0.27 -4.45
CA LEU A 29 -0.15 -0.08 -5.23
C LEU A 29 -0.95 1.15 -5.63
N SER A 30 -1.10 2.12 -4.73
CA SER A 30 -1.71 3.42 -5.02
C SER A 30 -0.93 4.19 -6.09
N SER A 31 0.39 4.27 -5.95
CA SER A 31 1.26 4.95 -6.92
C SER A 31 1.16 4.34 -8.33
N LEU A 32 1.08 3.00 -8.40
CA LEU A 32 0.94 2.28 -9.67
C LEU A 32 -0.46 2.39 -10.27
N SER A 33 -1.51 2.26 -9.45
CA SER A 33 -2.90 2.32 -9.90
C SER A 33 -3.39 3.74 -10.19
N GLY A 34 -2.76 4.75 -9.59
CA GLY A 34 -3.23 6.14 -9.60
C GLY A 34 -4.44 6.40 -8.71
N LEU A 35 -4.82 5.42 -7.87
CA LEU A 35 -5.96 5.54 -6.96
C LEU A 35 -5.55 6.23 -5.66
N PRO A 36 -6.33 7.22 -5.17
CA PRO A 36 -6.07 7.83 -3.87
C PRO A 36 -6.37 6.84 -2.74
N LEU A 37 -5.59 6.93 -1.66
CA LEU A 37 -5.86 6.20 -0.41
C LEU A 37 -6.52 7.11 0.62
N ARG A 38 -7.50 6.56 1.34
CA ARG A 38 -8.08 7.17 2.54
C ARG A 38 -7.01 7.57 3.55
N GLN A 39 -6.96 8.86 3.89
CA GLN A 39 -6.01 9.43 4.86
C GLN A 39 -6.59 9.52 6.28
N ASP A 40 -7.88 9.20 6.43
CA ASP A 40 -8.56 9.09 7.71
C ASP A 40 -8.30 7.75 8.41
N LEU A 41 -7.68 6.78 7.72
CA LEU A 41 -7.32 5.49 8.26
C LEU A 41 -5.79 5.38 8.45
N ALA A 42 -5.36 5.10 9.67
CA ALA A 42 -4.00 4.62 9.91
C ALA A 42 -3.93 3.12 9.63
N VAL A 43 -2.76 2.65 9.19
CA VAL A 43 -2.53 1.25 8.83
C VAL A 43 -1.29 0.74 9.54
N THR A 44 -1.40 -0.43 10.16
CA THR A 44 -0.25 -1.20 10.64
C THR A 44 -0.48 -2.68 10.38
N GLY A 45 0.60 -3.40 10.08
CA GLY A 45 0.57 -4.82 9.77
C GLY A 45 1.84 -5.20 9.04
N SER A 46 2.43 -6.33 9.42
CA SER A 46 3.47 -6.94 8.61
C SER A 46 2.82 -7.70 7.45
N VAL A 47 3.54 -7.91 6.36
CA VAL A 47 3.08 -8.72 5.21
C VAL A 47 4.15 -9.69 4.79
N ASN A 48 3.75 -10.94 4.52
CA ASN A 48 4.65 -11.94 3.96
C ASN A 48 4.65 -11.93 2.42
N GLN A 49 5.51 -12.74 1.80
CA GLN A 49 5.61 -12.85 0.35
C GLN A 49 4.35 -13.37 -0.36
N HIS A 50 3.40 -13.94 0.38
CA HIS A 50 2.12 -14.43 -0.14
C HIS A 50 1.01 -13.38 -0.04
N GLY A 51 1.31 -12.18 0.49
CA GLY A 51 0.33 -11.12 0.67
C GLY A 51 -0.53 -11.28 1.93
N GLU A 52 -0.17 -12.20 2.83
CA GLU A 52 -0.88 -12.40 4.10
C GLU A 52 -0.40 -11.39 5.14
N ILE A 53 -1.36 -10.80 5.86
CA ILE A 53 -1.09 -9.84 6.92
C ILE A 53 -0.76 -10.58 8.22
N GLN A 54 0.38 -10.22 8.80
CA GLN A 54 0.97 -10.83 9.98
C GLN A 54 0.79 -9.96 11.23
N PRO A 55 0.75 -10.56 12.43
CA PRO A 55 0.48 -9.85 13.66
C PRO A 55 1.68 -8.98 14.01
N ILE A 56 1.42 -7.85 14.67
CA ILE A 56 2.44 -6.88 15.03
C ILE A 56 2.50 -6.67 16.53
N GLY A 57 3.67 -6.24 17.02
CA GLY A 57 3.85 -5.72 18.36
C GLY A 57 3.27 -4.31 18.49
N GLY A 58 2.79 -3.99 19.69
CA GLY A 58 2.36 -2.63 20.05
C GLY A 58 1.06 -2.16 19.37
N ALA A 59 0.14 -3.07 19.06
CA ALA A 59 -1.11 -2.73 18.36
C ALA A 59 -1.96 -1.72 19.16
N ILE A 60 -2.03 -1.89 20.49
CA ILE A 60 -2.78 -1.01 21.38
C ILE A 60 -2.22 0.41 21.31
N GLU A 61 -0.92 0.57 21.47
CA GLU A 61 -0.22 1.85 21.48
C GLU A 61 -0.37 2.58 20.15
N LYS A 62 -0.34 1.85 19.03
CA LYS A 62 -0.56 2.41 17.69
C LYS A 62 -1.99 2.89 17.49
N ILE A 63 -2.98 2.11 17.94
CA ILE A 63 -4.40 2.49 17.88
C ILE A 63 -4.66 3.74 18.71
N GLU A 64 -4.22 3.72 19.97
CA GLU A 64 -4.41 4.83 20.91
C GLU A 64 -3.65 6.08 20.47
N GLY A 65 -2.45 5.93 19.91
CA GLY A 65 -1.67 7.03 19.37
C GLY A 65 -2.38 7.73 18.21
N PHE A 66 -2.90 6.96 17.24
CA PHE A 66 -3.66 7.55 16.14
C PHE A 66 -4.99 8.17 16.60
N PHE A 67 -5.70 7.53 17.52
CA PHE A 67 -6.90 8.08 18.13
C PHE A 67 -6.62 9.43 18.81
N ALA A 68 -5.54 9.55 19.58
CA ALA A 68 -5.16 10.79 20.24
C ALA A 68 -4.91 11.93 19.23
N VAL A 69 -4.24 11.64 18.11
CA VAL A 69 -4.03 12.62 17.02
C VAL A 69 -5.36 13.02 16.39
N CYS A 70 -6.25 12.07 16.11
CA CYS A 70 -7.58 12.35 15.55
C CYS A 70 -8.44 13.19 16.50
N LYS A 71 -8.42 12.86 17.79
CA LYS A 71 -9.13 13.60 18.84
C LYS A 71 -8.62 15.03 18.96
N ALA A 72 -7.30 15.23 18.95
CA ALA A 72 -6.69 16.57 18.98
C ALA A 72 -7.03 17.43 17.74
N ARG A 73 -7.23 16.79 16.58
CA ARG A 73 -7.63 17.45 15.32
C ARG A 73 -9.15 17.56 15.13
N GLY A 74 -9.94 16.91 15.99
CA GLY A 74 -11.39 16.78 15.86
C GLY A 74 -11.81 15.47 15.19
N LEU A 75 -12.62 14.68 15.90
CA LEU A 75 -13.24 13.48 15.37
C LEU A 75 -14.38 13.85 14.40
N ASN A 76 -14.40 13.22 13.23
CA ASN A 76 -15.40 13.43 12.18
C ASN A 76 -16.23 12.18 11.87
N GLY A 77 -16.03 11.10 12.63
CA GLY A 77 -16.78 9.84 12.49
C GLY A 77 -16.32 8.94 11.35
N LYS A 78 -15.25 9.30 10.63
CA LYS A 78 -14.69 8.45 9.57
C LYS A 78 -13.33 7.86 9.93
N GLN A 79 -12.65 8.46 10.91
CA GLN A 79 -11.29 8.06 11.28
C GLN A 79 -11.24 6.67 11.90
N GLY A 80 -10.11 5.99 11.70
CA GLY A 80 -9.94 4.65 12.26
C GLY A 80 -8.56 4.05 12.02
N VAL A 81 -8.40 2.80 12.43
CA VAL A 81 -7.15 2.05 12.24
C VAL A 81 -7.44 0.72 11.59
N VAL A 82 -6.58 0.34 10.65
CA VAL A 82 -6.52 -0.98 10.02
C VAL A 82 -5.41 -1.77 10.70
N ILE A 83 -5.75 -2.93 11.25
CA ILE A 83 -4.83 -3.83 11.99
C ILE A 83 -4.91 -5.28 11.48
N PRO A 84 -3.93 -6.13 11.79
CA PRO A 84 -4.01 -7.56 11.52
C PRO A 84 -5.15 -8.21 12.29
N ALA A 85 -5.93 -9.09 11.63
CA ALA A 85 -7.02 -9.83 12.29
C ALA A 85 -6.53 -10.67 13.48
N GLN A 86 -5.28 -11.15 13.44
CA GLN A 86 -4.67 -11.93 14.52
C GLN A 86 -4.37 -11.11 15.79
N ASN A 87 -4.34 -9.78 15.71
CA ASN A 87 -4.11 -8.93 16.90
C ASN A 87 -5.37 -8.76 17.77
N ILE A 88 -6.56 -9.13 17.28
CA ILE A 88 -7.85 -8.90 17.97
C ILE A 88 -7.86 -9.48 19.39
N GLU A 89 -7.38 -10.71 19.56
CA GLU A 89 -7.42 -11.41 20.85
C GLU A 89 -6.66 -10.67 21.97
N ASN A 90 -5.71 -9.81 21.59
CA ASN A 90 -4.85 -9.07 22.52
C ASN A 90 -5.26 -7.60 22.67
N LEU A 91 -6.39 -7.16 22.11
CA LEU A 91 -6.81 -5.75 22.16
C LEU A 91 -7.45 -5.40 23.51
N MET A 92 -6.68 -4.71 24.34
CA MET A 92 -7.14 -4.07 25.57
C MET A 92 -6.98 -2.55 25.45
N LEU A 93 -8.01 -1.89 24.93
CA LEU A 93 -7.99 -0.44 24.67
C LEU A 93 -8.52 0.35 25.86
N LYS A 94 -8.04 1.59 26.02
CA LYS A 94 -8.64 2.55 26.96
C LYS A 94 -10.14 2.74 26.69
N ASN A 95 -10.90 2.96 27.77
CA ASN A 95 -12.34 3.19 27.72
C ASN A 95 -12.73 4.31 26.75
N GLU A 96 -11.95 5.40 26.66
CA GLU A 96 -12.27 6.51 25.75
C GLU A 96 -12.29 6.10 24.27
N VAL A 97 -11.42 5.16 23.87
CA VAL A 97 -11.38 4.64 22.49
C VAL A 97 -12.59 3.74 22.28
N VAL A 98 -12.90 2.88 23.26
CA VAL A 98 -14.05 1.98 23.21
C VAL A 98 -15.36 2.76 23.10
N GLU A 99 -15.54 3.83 23.87
CA GLU A 99 -16.73 4.69 23.78
C GLU A 99 -16.81 5.41 22.44
N ALA A 100 -15.70 5.96 21.92
CA ALA A 100 -15.69 6.58 20.59
C ALA A 100 -16.05 5.59 19.47
N VAL A 101 -15.64 4.32 19.59
CA VAL A 101 -16.04 3.26 18.66
C VAL A 101 -17.52 2.94 18.78
N LYS A 102 -18.06 2.83 20.00
CA LYS A 102 -19.50 2.60 20.23
C LYS A 102 -20.37 3.73 19.68
N GLU A 103 -19.89 4.97 19.78
CA GLU A 103 -20.57 6.17 19.26
C GLU A 103 -20.39 6.34 17.74
N GLY A 104 -19.60 5.49 17.07
CA GLY A 104 -19.32 5.57 15.64
C GLY A 104 -18.40 6.74 15.26
N LEU A 105 -17.70 7.33 16.24
CA LEU A 105 -16.76 8.43 16.04
C LEU A 105 -15.37 7.96 15.60
N PHE A 106 -15.03 6.70 15.86
CA PHE A 106 -13.77 6.07 15.49
C PHE A 106 -13.99 4.60 15.11
N HIS A 107 -13.15 4.05 14.24
CA HIS A 107 -13.36 2.71 13.68
C HIS A 107 -12.10 1.85 13.80
N ILE A 108 -12.28 0.55 14.04
CA ILE A 108 -11.17 -0.42 14.02
C ILE A 108 -11.53 -1.47 12.99
N TYR A 109 -10.72 -1.55 11.93
CA TYR A 109 -10.85 -2.51 10.85
C TYR A 109 -9.77 -3.56 10.96
N THR A 110 -10.12 -4.79 10.62
CA THR A 110 -9.19 -5.91 10.66
C THR A 110 -9.05 -6.50 9.27
N VAL A 111 -7.82 -6.80 8.88
CA VAL A 111 -7.50 -7.39 7.57
C VAL A 111 -6.65 -8.64 7.71
N ARG A 112 -6.77 -9.56 6.76
CA ARG A 112 -6.04 -10.83 6.68
C ARG A 112 -5.04 -10.86 5.53
N ASN A 113 -5.28 -10.10 4.47
CA ASN A 113 -4.43 -10.03 3.29
C ASN A 113 -4.41 -8.61 2.70
N ILE A 114 -3.56 -8.41 1.71
CA ILE A 114 -3.39 -7.12 1.02
C ILE A 114 -4.65 -6.71 0.26
N GLU A 115 -5.40 -7.67 -0.27
CA GLU A 115 -6.66 -7.44 -0.97
C GLU A 115 -7.69 -6.77 -0.07
N GLU A 116 -7.96 -7.32 1.11
CA GLU A 116 -8.90 -6.74 2.08
C GLU A 116 -8.51 -5.30 2.46
N GLY A 117 -7.21 -5.05 2.66
CA GLY A 117 -6.72 -3.72 3.02
C GLY A 117 -6.78 -2.69 1.90
N ILE A 118 -6.39 -3.06 0.68
CA ILE A 118 -6.42 -2.12 -0.45
C ILE A 118 -7.85 -1.79 -0.86
N GLU A 119 -8.78 -2.74 -0.75
CA GLU A 119 -10.21 -2.53 -0.96
C GLU A 119 -10.77 -1.52 0.03
N LEU A 120 -10.43 -1.66 1.31
CA LEU A 120 -10.85 -0.74 2.36
C LEU A 120 -10.32 0.69 2.15
N LEU A 121 -9.07 0.82 1.70
CA LEU A 121 -8.39 2.11 1.53
C LEU A 121 -8.81 2.86 0.26
N THR A 122 -9.16 2.13 -0.81
CA THR A 122 -9.52 2.71 -2.11
C THR A 122 -11.03 2.75 -2.35
N GLY A 123 -11.80 1.87 -1.69
CA GLY A 123 -13.23 1.65 -1.96
C GLY A 123 -13.52 0.90 -3.25
N LEU A 124 -12.50 0.30 -3.89
CA LEU A 124 -12.63 -0.47 -5.12
C LEU A 124 -12.17 -1.92 -4.90
N PRO A 125 -12.76 -2.90 -5.59
CA PRO A 125 -12.30 -4.30 -5.51
C PRO A 125 -10.82 -4.43 -5.88
N ALA A 126 -10.06 -5.26 -5.17
CA ALA A 126 -8.68 -5.58 -5.52
C ALA A 126 -8.65 -6.26 -6.90
N GLY A 127 -9.54 -7.23 -7.07
CA GLY A 127 -9.75 -8.02 -8.30
C GLY A 127 -8.92 -9.29 -8.30
N GLU A 128 -9.57 -10.43 -8.48
CA GLU A 128 -8.89 -11.73 -8.55
C GLU A 128 -8.38 -12.00 -9.97
N LYS A 129 -7.22 -12.65 -10.06
CA LYS A 129 -6.64 -13.04 -11.34
C LYS A 129 -7.50 -14.12 -11.98
N LYS A 130 -8.00 -13.87 -13.19
CA LYS A 130 -8.81 -14.81 -13.97
C LYS A 130 -7.94 -15.92 -14.58
N GLU A 131 -8.60 -16.95 -15.10
CA GLU A 131 -7.93 -18.09 -15.77
C GLU A 131 -7.08 -17.66 -16.99
N ASP A 132 -7.50 -16.59 -17.68
CA ASP A 132 -6.77 -16.00 -18.80
C ASP A 132 -5.55 -15.16 -18.36
N GLY A 133 -5.33 -15.02 -17.05
CA GLY A 133 -4.26 -14.24 -16.45
C GLY A 133 -4.56 -12.76 -16.30
N ALA A 134 -5.71 -12.26 -16.76
CA ALA A 134 -6.11 -10.86 -16.62
C ALA A 134 -6.83 -10.58 -15.30
N TYR A 135 -6.81 -9.31 -14.88
CA TYR A 135 -7.63 -8.83 -13.77
C TYR A 135 -8.94 -8.20 -14.28
N PRO A 136 -10.04 -8.22 -13.50
CA PRO A 136 -11.29 -7.57 -13.85
C PRO A 136 -11.11 -6.06 -14.08
N GLU A 137 -11.66 -5.54 -15.18
CA GLU A 137 -11.59 -4.11 -15.47
C GLU A 137 -12.22 -3.28 -14.35
N GLY A 138 -11.55 -2.18 -13.99
CA GLY A 138 -11.97 -1.31 -12.89
C GLY A 138 -11.52 -1.76 -11.49
N SER A 139 -10.84 -2.91 -11.36
CA SER A 139 -10.22 -3.33 -10.11
C SER A 139 -8.86 -2.64 -9.89
N VAL A 140 -8.39 -2.62 -8.64
CA VAL A 140 -7.07 -2.06 -8.31
C VAL A 140 -5.96 -2.78 -9.07
N PHE A 141 -5.93 -4.12 -9.04
CA PHE A 141 -4.87 -4.90 -9.69
C PHE A 141 -4.91 -4.82 -11.22
N TYR A 142 -6.07 -4.60 -11.83
CA TYR A 142 -6.16 -4.28 -13.25
C TYR A 142 -5.44 -2.97 -13.60
N LEU A 143 -5.63 -1.91 -12.79
CA LEU A 143 -4.96 -0.63 -13.02
C LEU A 143 -3.44 -0.73 -12.83
N VAL A 144 -3.02 -1.48 -11.81
CA VAL A 144 -1.59 -1.77 -11.57
C VAL A 144 -0.98 -2.53 -12.74
N ASP A 145 -1.61 -3.63 -13.18
CA ASP A 145 -1.13 -4.46 -14.29
C ASP A 145 -1.02 -3.65 -15.59
N LYS A 146 -2.04 -2.84 -15.89
CA LYS A 146 -2.03 -1.92 -17.04
C LYS A 146 -0.86 -0.93 -16.98
N LYS A 147 -0.56 -0.37 -15.81
CA LYS A 147 0.56 0.58 -15.64
C LYS A 147 1.90 -0.11 -15.84
N LEU A 148 2.07 -1.30 -15.26
CA LEU A 148 3.29 -2.10 -15.42
C LEU A 148 3.50 -2.54 -16.88
N GLY A 149 2.42 -2.93 -17.58
CA GLY A 149 2.44 -3.20 -19.01
C GLY A 149 2.95 -2.01 -19.82
N ALA A 150 2.41 -0.82 -19.56
CA ALA A 150 2.88 0.41 -20.22
C ALA A 150 4.36 0.71 -19.96
N TYR A 151 4.86 0.50 -18.73
CA TYR A 151 6.30 0.66 -18.43
C TYR A 151 7.15 -0.34 -19.21
N ASN A 152 6.71 -1.59 -19.33
CA ASN A 152 7.41 -2.62 -20.07
C ASN A 152 7.48 -2.31 -21.57
N GLU A 153 6.40 -1.80 -22.16
CA GLU A 153 6.38 -1.37 -23.57
C GLU A 153 7.37 -0.23 -23.84
N ILE A 154 7.38 0.80 -22.98
CA ILE A 154 8.29 1.95 -23.10
C ILE A 154 9.76 1.50 -22.96
N MET A 155 10.05 0.63 -21.98
CA MET A 155 11.39 0.09 -21.78
C MET A 155 11.84 -0.79 -22.95
N GLY A 156 10.94 -1.60 -23.52
CA GLY A 156 11.21 -2.42 -24.70
C GLY A 156 11.50 -1.57 -25.94
N ALA A 157 10.72 -0.51 -26.18
CA ALA A 157 10.96 0.42 -27.27
C ALA A 157 12.29 1.18 -27.12
N ALA A 158 12.64 1.59 -25.90
CA ALA A 158 13.91 2.27 -25.61
C ALA A 158 15.14 1.34 -25.71
N GLY A 159 14.97 0.03 -25.46
CA GLY A 159 16.01 -0.99 -25.69
C GLY A 159 16.34 -1.17 -27.17
N ASN A 160 15.30 -1.31 -28.02
CA ASN A 160 15.47 -1.48 -29.47
C ASN A 160 16.05 -0.24 -30.17
N GLY A 161 15.83 0.96 -29.63
CA GLY A 161 16.42 2.20 -30.15
C GLY A 161 17.93 2.36 -29.90
N ARG A 162 18.49 1.65 -28.90
CA ARG A 162 19.93 1.68 -28.61
C ARG A 162 20.75 0.76 -29.51
N GLU A 163 20.18 -0.35 -29.98
CA GLU A 163 20.87 -1.27 -30.91
C GLU A 163 20.99 -0.68 -32.34
N ALA A 164 19.99 0.08 -32.80
CA ALA A 164 20.02 0.74 -34.11
C ALA A 164 21.06 1.88 -34.23
N GLY A 165 21.59 2.38 -33.09
CA GLY A 165 22.59 3.45 -33.04
C GLY A 165 24.04 2.98 -33.15
N GLN A 166 24.32 1.69 -32.96
CA GLN A 166 25.68 1.15 -32.99
C GLN A 166 26.11 0.60 -34.35
N SER A 167 25.19 0.40 -35.31
CA SER A 167 25.49 -0.17 -36.63
C SER A 167 25.93 0.85 -37.69
N LYS A 168 26.16 2.13 -37.34
CA LYS A 168 26.54 3.20 -38.30
C LYS A 168 27.96 3.77 -38.14
N GLN A 169 28.81 3.20 -37.28
CA GLN A 169 30.14 3.76 -36.98
C GLN A 169 31.32 2.87 -37.38
N SER A 170 31.16 2.02 -38.39
CA SER A 170 32.25 1.19 -38.92
C SER A 170 32.31 1.20 -40.44
N GLU A 171 32.22 2.37 -41.08
CA GLU A 171 32.67 2.52 -42.48
C GLU A 171 33.25 3.92 -42.70
N SER A 172 34.47 3.95 -43.25
CA SER A 172 35.28 5.10 -43.69
C SER A 172 36.06 5.88 -42.62
N CYS A 173 37.34 5.52 -42.45
CA CYS A 173 38.41 6.46 -42.80
C CYS A 173 39.73 5.69 -42.98
N SER A 174 40.06 5.42 -44.24
CA SER A 174 41.41 5.10 -44.70
C SER A 174 41.97 6.38 -45.30
N CYS A 175 43.04 6.89 -44.70
CA CYS A 175 44.08 7.74 -45.29
C CYS A 175 45.34 7.50 -44.47
#